data_AF-M1AJV2-F1
#
_entry.id   AF-M1AJV2-F1
#
_cell.length_a   1.000
_cell.length_b   1.000
_cell.length_c   1.000
_cell.angle_alpha   90.00
_cell.angle_beta   90.00
_cell.angle_gamma   90.00
#
_symmetry.space_group_name_H-M   'P 1'
#
loop_
_entity.id
_entity.type
_entity.pdbx_description
1 polymer ?
#
loop_
_entity_poly.entity_id
_entity_poly.type
_entity_poly.pdbx_seq_one_letter_code
_entity_poly.pdbx_strand_id
1 'polypeptide(L)'
;MDIDYSPTGREFVTGSYDRSVRIFKYNGGHSREIYHAKRMQRVFCVKFSCDASYIISGSDDTNLRLWKAKASEQMGVVLPRERKRHEYLEAVKNRYKHLPEVRRIDRHRHLPKPIYKASRQIREMTESARRKEERRKAHSAPGSIKNKQLRTKRIVREVE
;
A
#
# COMPACT_ATOMS: atom_id res chain seq x y z
N MET A 1 12.48 -6.98 7.44
CA MET A 1 11.57 -6.25 6.53
C MET A 1 11.71 -6.96 5.21
N ASP A 2 10.58 -7.37 4.64
CA ASP A 2 10.57 -8.26 3.49
C ASP A 2 9.55 -7.75 2.47
N ILE A 3 9.78 -8.10 1.23
CA ILE A 3 8.94 -7.77 0.09
C ILE A 3 8.82 -9.01 -0.78
N ASP A 4 7.59 -9.28 -1.22
CA ASP A 4 7.34 -10.38 -2.14
C ASP A 4 6.35 -9.95 -3.21
N TYR A 5 6.59 -10.43 -4.43
CA TYR A 5 5.71 -10.16 -5.55
C TYR A 5 4.64 -11.24 -5.62
N SER A 6 3.42 -10.84 -5.96
CA SER A 6 2.38 -11.79 -6.34
C SER A 6 2.87 -12.58 -7.56
N PRO A 7 2.61 -13.90 -7.65
CA PRO A 7 2.95 -14.68 -8.83
C PRO A 7 2.22 -14.18 -10.10
N THR A 8 1.14 -13.39 -9.95
CA THR A 8 0.48 -12.71 -11.07
C THR A 8 1.21 -11.44 -11.56
N GLY A 9 2.23 -10.96 -10.84
CA GLY A 9 3.01 -9.76 -11.15
C GLY A 9 2.27 -8.42 -10.98
N ARG A 10 0.98 -8.44 -10.64
CA ARG A 10 0.14 -7.23 -10.56
C ARG A 10 0.15 -6.56 -9.19
N GLU A 11 0.60 -7.27 -8.16
CA GLU A 11 0.59 -6.81 -6.79
C GLU A 11 1.89 -7.22 -6.10
N PHE A 12 2.25 -6.51 -5.05
CA PHE A 12 3.34 -6.88 -4.17
C PHE A 12 2.94 -6.62 -2.72
N VAL A 13 3.55 -7.36 -1.81
CA VAL A 13 3.28 -7.28 -0.39
C VAL A 13 4.55 -6.90 0.35
N THR A 14 4.40 -6.15 1.42
CA THR A 14 5.51 -5.74 2.28
C THR A 14 5.19 -6.08 3.73
N GLY A 15 6.16 -6.66 4.42
CA GLY A 15 6.16 -6.86 5.86
C GLY A 15 7.02 -5.80 6.52
N SER A 16 6.42 -4.98 7.38
CA SER A 16 7.09 -3.86 7.99
C SER A 16 7.32 -4.05 9.50
N TYR A 17 8.35 -3.39 9.98
CA TYR A 17 8.71 -3.34 11.40
C TYR A 17 7.68 -2.59 12.25
N ASP A 18 6.79 -1.81 11.61
CA ASP A 18 5.68 -1.13 12.27
C ASP A 18 4.53 -2.06 12.67
N ARG A 19 4.72 -3.39 12.53
CA ARG A 19 3.76 -4.46 12.85
C ARG A 19 2.56 -4.48 11.90
N SER A 20 2.81 -4.17 10.63
CA SER A 20 1.79 -4.23 9.60
C SER A 20 2.29 -4.94 8.35
N VAL A 21 1.33 -5.56 7.66
CA VAL A 21 1.50 -6.11 6.32
C VAL A 21 0.73 -5.20 5.38
N ARG A 22 1.37 -4.70 4.33
CA ARG A 22 0.73 -3.82 3.34
C ARG A 22 0.79 -4.45 1.96
N ILE A 23 -0.35 -4.39 1.27
CA ILE A 23 -0.48 -4.84 -0.12
C ILE A 23 -0.51 -3.63 -1.02
N PHE A 24 0.23 -3.69 -2.11
CA PHE A 24 0.32 -2.64 -3.11
C PHE A 24 -0.01 -3.19 -4.49
N LYS A 25 -0.62 -2.34 -5.32
CA LYS A 25 -0.70 -2.60 -6.76
C LYS A 25 0.63 -2.19 -7.39
N TYR A 26 1.07 -2.89 -8.44
CA TYR A 26 2.33 -2.59 -9.14
C TYR A 26 2.41 -1.14 -9.64
N ASN A 27 1.28 -0.57 -10.06
CA ASN A 27 1.15 0.81 -10.54
C ASN A 27 0.55 1.77 -9.50
N GLY A 28 0.32 1.30 -8.28
CA GLY A 28 -0.32 2.06 -7.22
C GLY A 28 0.66 2.96 -6.46
N GLY A 29 0.31 4.23 -6.28
CA GLY A 29 1.08 5.15 -5.43
C GLY A 29 0.83 4.98 -3.92
N HIS A 30 -0.15 4.15 -3.53
CA HIS A 30 -0.57 3.94 -2.14
C HIS A 30 -0.90 2.47 -1.89
N SER A 31 -0.87 2.08 -0.62
CA SER A 31 -1.27 0.73 -0.19
C SER A 31 -2.75 0.49 -0.53
N ARG A 32 -3.02 -0.65 -1.18
CA ARG A 32 -4.37 -1.17 -1.43
C ARG A 32 -5.03 -1.56 -0.11
N GLU A 33 -4.32 -2.37 0.68
CA GLU A 33 -4.80 -2.87 1.97
C GLU A 33 -3.68 -2.82 3.02
N ILE A 34 -4.10 -2.83 4.28
CA ILE A 34 -3.22 -2.97 5.43
C ILE A 34 -3.81 -4.00 6.38
N TYR A 35 -3.00 -4.98 6.75
CA TYR A 35 -3.33 -5.94 7.80
C TYR A 35 -2.47 -5.66 9.03
N HIS A 36 -3.12 -5.69 10.18
CA HIS A 36 -2.50 -5.57 11.47
C HIS A 36 -3.34 -6.35 12.48
N ALA A 37 -2.70 -6.85 13.52
CA ALA A 37 -3.38 -7.46 14.66
C ALA A 37 -2.71 -6.98 15.93
N LYS A 38 -3.49 -6.82 17.01
CA LYS A 38 -2.99 -6.31 18.29
C LYS A 38 -1.85 -7.15 18.88
N ARG A 39 -1.89 -8.47 18.66
CA ARG A 39 -0.86 -9.42 19.12
C ARG A 39 0.35 -9.49 18.18
N MET A 40 0.18 -9.13 16.92
CA MET A 40 1.24 -9.21 15.92
C MET A 40 2.33 -8.20 16.25
N GLN A 41 3.56 -8.71 16.35
CA GLN A 41 4.75 -7.88 16.56
C GLN A 41 5.40 -7.58 15.22
N ARG A 42 6.71 -7.33 15.20
CA ARG A 42 7.45 -6.96 13.99
C ARG A 42 7.30 -8.06 12.96
N VAL A 43 7.10 -7.69 11.69
CA VAL A 43 6.98 -8.65 10.59
C VAL A 43 8.33 -8.74 9.89
N PHE A 44 8.93 -9.93 9.90
CA PHE A 44 10.25 -10.14 9.35
C PHE A 44 10.22 -10.70 7.94
N CYS A 45 9.32 -11.66 7.67
CA CYS A 45 9.14 -12.29 6.37
C CYS A 45 7.67 -12.21 5.93
N VAL A 46 7.47 -12.04 4.63
CA VAL A 46 6.14 -12.12 4.01
C VAL A 46 6.26 -12.82 2.68
N LYS A 47 5.33 -13.73 2.40
CA LYS A 47 5.26 -14.44 1.12
C LYS A 47 3.86 -14.46 0.56
N PHE A 48 3.73 -14.34 -0.75
CA PHE A 48 2.52 -14.71 -1.45
C PHE A 48 2.43 -16.23 -1.55
N SER A 49 1.20 -16.75 -1.51
CA SER A 49 0.94 -18.09 -1.96
C SER A 49 1.06 -18.17 -3.49
N CYS A 50 1.40 -19.35 -4.02
CA CYS A 50 1.57 -19.56 -5.45
C CYS A 50 0.29 -19.31 -6.27
N ASP A 51 -0.88 -19.41 -5.65
CA ASP A 51 -2.18 -19.11 -6.26
C ASP A 51 -2.57 -17.61 -6.15
N ALA A 52 -1.73 -16.77 -5.55
CA ALA A 52 -1.98 -15.36 -5.24
C ALA A 52 -3.23 -15.07 -4.36
N SER A 53 -3.89 -16.09 -3.82
CA SER A 53 -5.09 -15.93 -3.01
C SER A 53 -4.78 -15.55 -1.56
N TYR A 54 -3.56 -15.86 -1.10
CA TYR A 54 -3.14 -15.71 0.29
C TYR A 54 -1.78 -15.05 0.43
N ILE A 55 -1.57 -14.53 1.63
CA ILE A 55 -0.33 -13.91 2.08
C ILE A 55 0.02 -14.55 3.41
N ILE A 56 1.24 -15.03 3.52
CA ILE A 56 1.80 -15.61 4.73
C ILE A 56 2.75 -14.58 5.33
N SER A 57 2.59 -14.29 6.62
CA SER A 57 3.49 -13.38 7.34
C SER A 57 4.10 -14.08 8.55
N GLY A 58 5.42 -14.02 8.67
CA GLY A 58 6.13 -14.44 9.88
C GLY A 58 6.47 -13.24 10.75
N SER A 59 6.00 -13.29 11.98
CA SER A 59 6.20 -12.23 12.97
C SER A 59 7.16 -12.68 14.07
N ASP A 60 7.77 -11.69 14.73
CA ASP A 60 8.63 -11.81 15.91
C ASP A 60 7.91 -12.46 17.11
N ASP A 61 6.58 -12.52 17.09
CA ASP A 61 5.79 -13.22 18.11
C ASP A 61 5.71 -14.73 17.90
N THR A 62 6.71 -15.30 17.21
CA THR A 62 6.88 -16.71 16.85
C THR A 62 5.71 -17.33 16.06
N ASN A 63 4.75 -16.54 15.60
CA ASN A 63 3.60 -17.03 14.85
C ASN A 63 3.73 -16.76 13.36
N LEU A 64 3.36 -17.76 12.56
CA LEU A 64 3.01 -17.58 11.16
C LEU A 64 1.51 -17.27 11.08
N ARG A 65 1.16 -16.24 10.33
CA ARG A 65 -0.24 -15.86 10.05
C ARG A 65 -0.51 -15.92 8.57
N LEU A 66 -1.71 -16.38 8.25
CA LEU A 66 -2.21 -16.47 6.89
C LEU A 66 -3.34 -15.46 6.71
N TRP A 67 -3.21 -14.63 5.69
CA TRP A 67 -4.15 -13.57 5.33
C TRP A 67 -4.67 -13.87 3.94
N LYS A 68 -5.93 -13.54 3.67
CA LYS A 68 -6.40 -13.48 2.29
C LYS A 68 -5.70 -12.33 1.58
N ALA A 69 -5.34 -12.48 0.33
CA ALA A 69 -4.82 -11.38 -0.47
C ALA A 69 -5.91 -10.32 -0.63
N LYS A 70 -7.13 -10.72 -1.03
CA LYS A 70 -8.34 -9.87 -1.04
C LYS A 70 -9.22 -10.20 0.17
N ALA A 71 -9.33 -9.25 1.11
CA ALA A 71 -10.10 -9.46 2.34
C ALA A 71 -11.59 -9.78 2.11
N SER A 72 -12.22 -9.18 1.10
CA SER A 72 -13.66 -9.32 0.81
C SER A 72 -14.02 -10.48 -0.10
N GLU A 73 -13.04 -11.16 -0.68
CA GLU A 73 -13.30 -12.31 -1.55
C GLU A 73 -13.89 -13.46 -0.72
N GLN A 74 -14.77 -14.28 -1.29
CA GLN A 74 -15.29 -15.46 -0.59
C GLN A 74 -14.34 -16.66 -0.77
N MET A 75 -14.36 -17.61 0.15
CA MET A 75 -13.63 -18.87 0.01
C MET A 75 -14.54 -19.96 -0.54
N GLY A 76 -13.96 -20.88 -1.31
CA GLY A 76 -14.67 -22.05 -1.82
C GLY A 76 -15.31 -21.84 -3.19
N VAL A 77 -16.19 -22.77 -3.59
CA VAL A 77 -16.86 -22.73 -4.88
C VAL A 77 -18.01 -21.73 -4.82
N VAL A 78 -17.87 -20.64 -5.59
CA VAL A 78 -18.90 -19.59 -5.72
C VAL A 78 -19.82 -19.94 -6.88
N LEU A 79 -21.15 -19.82 -6.69
CA LEU A 79 -22.09 -20.10 -7.77
C LEU A 79 -21.88 -19.12 -8.94
N PRO A 80 -22.09 -19.53 -10.21
CA PRO A 80 -21.90 -18.65 -11.37
C PRO A 80 -22.68 -17.33 -11.27
N ARG A 81 -23.88 -17.35 -10.67
CA ARG A 81 -24.70 -16.15 -10.43
C ARG A 81 -24.03 -15.17 -9.46
N GLU A 82 -23.46 -15.69 -8.38
CA GLU A 82 -22.79 -14.89 -7.35
C GLU A 82 -21.50 -14.30 -7.88
N ARG A 83 -20.71 -15.09 -8.62
CA ARG A 83 -19.50 -14.62 -9.29
C ARG A 83 -19.79 -13.45 -10.22
N LYS A 84 -20.79 -13.56 -11.11
CA LYS A 84 -21.21 -12.48 -12.01
C LYS A 84 -21.63 -11.22 -11.23
N ARG A 85 -22.35 -11.38 -10.13
CA ARG A 85 -22.72 -10.25 -9.26
C ARG A 85 -21.49 -9.56 -8.68
N HIS A 86 -20.50 -10.31 -8.19
CA HIS A 86 -19.26 -9.75 -7.67
C HIS A 86 -18.46 -9.00 -8.74
N GLU A 87 -18.31 -9.59 -9.93
CA GLU A 87 -17.64 -8.97 -11.08
C GLU A 87 -18.34 -7.66 -11.48
N TYR A 88 -19.67 -7.65 -11.52
CA TYR A 88 -20.47 -6.45 -11.78
C TYR A 88 -20.24 -5.36 -10.72
N LEU A 89 -20.31 -5.71 -9.44
CA LEU A 89 -20.10 -4.76 -8.34
C LEU A 89 -18.68 -4.20 -8.33
N GLU A 90 -17.65 -5.01 -8.60
CA GLU A 90 -16.28 -4.53 -8.75
C GLU A 90 -16.15 -3.57 -9.94
N ALA A 91 -16.80 -3.85 -11.08
CA ALA A 91 -16.80 -2.97 -12.24
C ALA A 91 -17.47 -1.62 -11.95
N VAL A 92 -18.62 -1.63 -11.28
CA VAL A 92 -19.33 -0.41 -10.85
C VAL A 92 -18.46 0.39 -9.88
N LYS A 93 -17.88 -0.26 -8.87
CA LYS A 93 -16.97 0.38 -7.92
C LYS A 93 -15.77 1.04 -8.64
N ASN A 94 -15.18 0.34 -9.61
CA ASN A 94 -14.06 0.85 -10.38
C ASN A 94 -14.45 2.05 -11.27
N ARG A 95 -15.65 2.04 -11.86
CA ARG A 95 -16.19 3.15 -12.67
C ARG A 95 -16.38 4.41 -11.82
N TYR A 96 -16.99 4.27 -10.64
CA TYR A 96 -17.37 5.40 -9.78
C TYR A 96 -16.37 5.71 -8.65
N LYS A 97 -15.18 5.08 -8.63
CA LYS A 97 -14.14 5.28 -7.59
C LYS A 97 -13.65 6.72 -7.42
N HIS A 98 -13.85 7.56 -8.43
CA HIS A 98 -13.39 8.95 -8.44
C HIS A 98 -14.31 9.88 -7.63
N LEU A 99 -15.58 9.50 -7.46
CA LEU A 99 -16.55 10.25 -6.67
C LEU A 99 -16.07 10.37 -5.22
N PRO A 100 -16.20 11.54 -4.57
CA PRO A 100 -15.57 11.82 -3.28
C PRO A 100 -16.06 10.88 -2.17
N GLU A 101 -17.34 10.55 -2.14
CA GLU A 101 -17.94 9.66 -1.14
C GLU A 101 -17.44 8.22 -1.28
N VAL A 102 -17.51 7.68 -2.50
CA VAL A 102 -17.00 6.33 -2.83
C VAL A 102 -15.50 6.25 -2.50
N ARG A 103 -14.74 7.25 -2.94
CA ARG A 103 -13.29 7.34 -2.74
C ARG A 103 -12.91 7.46 -1.26
N ARG A 104 -13.74 8.12 -0.44
CA ARG A 104 -13.53 8.23 1.01
C ARG A 104 -13.73 6.88 1.69
N ILE A 105 -14.81 6.18 1.35
CA ILE A 105 -15.14 4.87 1.92
C ILE A 105 -14.12 3.81 1.48
N ASP A 106 -13.79 3.76 0.19
CA ASP A 106 -12.86 2.75 -0.36
C ASP A 106 -11.45 2.86 0.25
N ARG A 107 -10.95 4.09 0.45
CA ARG A 107 -9.62 4.34 1.02
C ARG A 107 -9.60 4.29 2.54
N HIS A 108 -10.75 4.30 3.20
CA HIS A 108 -10.79 4.30 4.67
C HIS A 108 -10.34 2.93 5.19
N ARG A 109 -9.27 2.92 5.99
CA ARG A 109 -8.77 1.75 6.70
C ARG A 109 -8.48 2.13 8.15
N HIS A 110 -8.88 1.27 9.07
CA HIS A 110 -8.56 1.47 10.48
C HIS A 110 -7.07 1.20 10.71
N LEU A 111 -6.34 2.23 11.14
CA LEU A 111 -4.91 2.14 11.44
C LEU A 111 -4.68 2.15 12.95
N PRO A 112 -3.72 1.35 13.47
CA PRO A 112 -3.26 1.48 14.84
C PRO A 112 -2.81 2.91 15.16
N LYS A 113 -3.17 3.40 16.35
CA LYS A 113 -2.83 4.76 16.80
C LYS A 113 -1.33 5.12 16.60
N PRO A 114 -0.35 4.24 16.91
CA PRO A 114 1.07 4.56 16.71
C PRO A 114 1.41 4.79 15.22
N ILE A 115 0.89 3.94 14.33
CA ILE A 115 1.12 4.05 12.88
C ILE A 115 0.49 5.33 12.34
N TYR A 116 -0.75 5.63 12.76
CA TYR A 116 -1.45 6.84 12.35
C TYR A 116 -0.71 8.12 12.78
N LYS A 117 -0.27 8.19 14.05
CA LYS A 117 0.49 9.33 14.57
C LYS A 117 1.82 9.53 13.84
N ALA A 118 2.58 8.45 13.64
CA ALA A 118 3.85 8.49 12.91
C ALA A 118 3.65 8.92 11.45
N SER A 119 2.63 8.39 10.77
CA SER A 119 2.31 8.78 9.39
C SER A 119 1.92 10.27 9.28
N ARG A 120 1.17 10.79 10.27
CA ARG A 120 0.82 12.21 10.33
C ARG A 120 2.06 13.09 10.51
N GLN A 121 2.95 12.73 11.44
CA GLN A 121 4.22 13.43 11.64
C GLN A 121 5.10 13.44 10.39
N ILE A 122 5.25 12.29 9.73
CA ILE A 122 6.01 12.18 8.47
C ILE A 122 5.41 13.11 7.40
N ARG A 123 4.08 13.19 7.32
CA ARG A 123 3.40 14.10 6.38
C ARG A 123 3.68 15.56 6.70
N GLU A 124 3.56 15.97 7.95
CA GLU A 124 3.87 17.33 8.41
C GLU A 124 5.33 17.71 8.13
N MET A 125 6.27 16.80 8.43
CA MET A 125 7.70 16.98 8.13
C MET A 125 7.94 17.13 6.63
N THR A 126 7.30 16.29 5.81
CA THR A 126 7.45 16.32 4.33
C THR A 126 6.86 17.60 3.75
N GLU A 127 5.69 18.05 4.22
CA GLU A 127 5.07 19.31 3.79
C GLU A 127 5.91 20.52 4.21
N SER A 128 6.48 20.51 5.42
CA SER A 128 7.40 21.54 5.91
C SER A 128 8.67 21.61 5.05
N ALA A 129 9.29 20.46 4.74
CA ALA A 129 10.46 20.38 3.87
C ALA A 129 10.15 20.89 2.45
N ARG A 130 9.01 20.48 1.87
CA ARG A 130 8.57 20.95 0.55
C ARG A 130 8.39 22.47 0.53
N ARG A 131 7.74 23.04 1.55
CA ARG A 131 7.54 24.49 1.69
C ARG A 131 8.87 25.25 1.77
N LYS A 132 9.86 24.71 2.50
CA LYS A 132 11.20 25.31 2.58
C LYS A 132 11.91 25.27 1.22
N GLU A 133 11.80 24.18 0.47
CA GLU A 133 12.38 24.05 -0.87
C GLU A 133 11.71 25.01 -1.86
N GLU A 134 10.38 25.12 -1.84
CA GLU A 134 9.60 26.06 -2.67
C GLU A 134 9.97 27.52 -2.37
N ARG A 135 10.08 27.91 -1.09
CA ARG A 135 10.55 29.24 -0.71
C ARG A 135 11.97 29.50 -1.20
N ARG A 136 12.89 28.55 -1.03
CA ARG A 136 14.26 28.68 -1.52
C ARG A 136 14.29 28.90 -3.04
N LYS A 137 13.45 28.17 -3.79
CA LYS A 137 13.30 28.34 -5.24
C LYS A 137 12.76 29.72 -5.62
N ALA A 138 11.72 30.19 -4.93
CA ALA A 138 11.11 31.49 -5.20
C ALA A 138 12.08 32.67 -4.93
N HIS A 139 12.99 32.51 -3.96
CA HIS A 139 13.97 33.54 -3.59
C HIS A 139 15.38 33.35 -4.20
N SER A 140 15.55 32.39 -5.11
CA SER A 140 16.81 32.22 -5.85
C SER A 140 16.72 32.86 -7.23
N ALA A 141 17.88 33.16 -7.84
CA ALA A 141 17.92 33.70 -9.20
C ALA A 141 17.22 32.74 -10.20
N PRO A 142 16.46 33.26 -11.18
CA PRO A 142 15.79 32.44 -12.19
C PRO A 142 16.76 31.48 -12.88
N GLY A 143 16.40 30.19 -12.96
CA GLY A 143 17.22 29.16 -13.62
C GLY A 143 18.37 28.57 -12.79
N SER A 144 18.67 29.12 -11.61
CA SER A 144 19.75 28.60 -10.74
C SER A 144 19.46 27.21 -10.18
N ILE A 145 18.19 26.89 -9.88
CA ILE A 145 17.78 25.61 -9.30
C ILE A 145 17.12 24.73 -10.38
N LYS A 146 17.84 23.67 -10.80
CA LYS A 146 17.32 22.68 -11.75
C LYS A 146 16.30 21.75 -11.08
N ASN A 147 15.07 21.70 -11.60
CA ASN A 147 14.05 20.74 -11.17
C ASN A 147 14.36 19.35 -11.73
N LYS A 148 14.89 18.44 -10.91
CA LYS A 148 14.91 17.01 -11.23
C LYS A 148 13.53 16.41 -10.95
N GLN A 149 13.04 15.59 -11.88
CA GLN A 149 11.79 14.86 -11.70
C GLN A 149 11.86 13.99 -10.43
N LEU A 150 10.76 13.91 -9.67
CA LEU A 150 10.73 13.14 -8.42
C LEU A 150 10.98 11.64 -8.64
N ARG A 151 10.62 11.10 -9.82
CA ARG A 151 10.89 9.70 -10.18
C ARG A 151 12.38 9.43 -10.33
N THR A 152 13.10 10.27 -11.07
CA THR A 152 14.55 10.11 -11.27
C THR A 152 15.36 10.35 -9.99
N LYS A 153 14.85 11.15 -9.05
CA LYS A 153 15.45 11.28 -7.70
C LYS A 153 15.38 10.00 -6.85
N ARG A 154 14.43 9.09 -7.11
CA ARG A 154 14.20 7.87 -6.29
C ARG A 154 14.91 6.63 -6.81
N ILE A 155 15.47 6.69 -8.02
CA ILE A 155 16.22 5.59 -8.61
C ILE A 155 17.61 5.58 -7.98
N VAL A 156 17.91 4.53 -7.22
CA VAL A 156 19.20 4.37 -6.51
C VAL A 156 20.24 3.72 -7.43
N ARG A 157 19.82 2.90 -8.39
CA ARG A 157 20.68 2.28 -9.41
C ARG A 157 19.81 1.86 -10.60
N GLU A 158 20.20 2.24 -11.81
CA GLU A 158 19.76 1.60 -13.05
C GLU A 158 20.75 0.47 -13.33
N VAL A 159 20.24 -0.74 -13.55
CA VAL A 159 21.04 -1.87 -14.04
C VAL A 159 20.62 -2.01 -15.49
N GLU A 160 21.56 -1.70 -16.39
CA GLU A 160 21.42 -1.94 -17.83
C GLU A 160 21.46 -3.45 -18.14
#